data_AF-M2TWE7-F1
#
_entry.id   AF-M2TWE7-F1
#
_cell.length_a   1.000
_cell.length_b   1.000
_cell.length_c   1.000
_cell.angle_alpha   90.00
_cell.angle_beta   90.00
_cell.angle_gamma   90.00
#
_symmetry.space_group_name_H-M   'P 1'
#
loop_
_entity.id
_entity.type
_entity.pdbx_description
1 polymer ?
#
loop_
_entity_poly.entity_id
_entity_poly.type
_entity_poly.pdbx_seq_one_letter_code
_entity_poly.pdbx_strand_id
1 'polypeptide(L)'
;MWLGGDERTDEVPKNEFEKRFPVGLDKVYVPMKDVRAAFYGILTLPGIQAPVEWGDRLRPEFKDKLVLTYPNDDDAVLYAFDLITHLKQNPRWVSGTRSPDTIMKAKNSTRAASFTSDGLFPTSNIKISHPVKGSFVTWFQLAAILKDEPQPEGAKLLHNYMLTKSDVHPPQVYPPILEMPGTNTTYFREWMSDRYRIERLGLWFKD
;
A
#
# COMPACT_ATOMS: atom_id res chain seq x y z
N MET A 1 -13.31 0.98 8.04
CA MET A 1 -13.65 -0.22 7.24
C MET A 1 -12.67 -0.27 6.11
N TRP A 2 -11.77 -1.26 6.09
CA TRP A 2 -10.78 -1.43 5.03
C TRP A 2 -11.27 -2.56 4.14
N LEU A 3 -11.47 -2.25 2.86
CA LEU A 3 -11.68 -3.21 1.80
C LEU A 3 -10.57 -2.92 0.80
N GLY A 4 -9.58 -3.81 0.72
CA GLY A 4 -8.66 -3.83 -0.42
C GLY A 4 -9.51 -4.05 -1.66
N GLY A 5 -9.71 -2.98 -2.42
CA GLY A 5 -10.61 -2.93 -3.56
C GLY A 5 -9.85 -2.38 -4.74
N ASP A 6 -9.53 -3.29 -5.67
CA ASP A 6 -9.38 -3.05 -7.10
C ASP A 6 -9.09 -1.59 -7.50
N GLU A 7 -7.81 -1.19 -7.49
CA GLU A 7 -7.39 0.19 -7.73
C GLU A 7 -7.44 0.60 -9.22
N ARG A 8 -8.35 0.00 -10.02
CA ARG A 8 -8.69 0.35 -11.42
C ARG A 8 -9.40 1.72 -11.53
N THR A 9 -8.71 2.75 -11.07
CA THR A 9 -9.17 4.14 -11.04
C THR A 9 -9.19 4.82 -12.42
N ASP A 10 -8.54 4.22 -13.43
CA ASP A 10 -8.54 4.71 -14.81
C ASP A 10 -9.81 4.31 -15.60
N GLU A 11 -10.57 3.31 -15.15
CA GLU A 11 -11.84 2.90 -15.80
C GLU A 11 -13.03 3.80 -15.42
N VAL A 12 -12.97 4.52 -14.29
CA VAL A 12 -14.05 5.41 -13.84
C VAL A 12 -13.86 6.82 -14.44
N PRO A 13 -14.79 7.31 -15.29
CA PRO A 13 -14.66 8.62 -15.90
C PRO A 13 -14.57 9.73 -14.86
N LYS A 14 -13.59 10.63 -15.00
CA LYS A 14 -13.33 11.74 -14.06
C LYS A 14 -14.49 12.77 -13.91
N ASN A 15 -15.60 12.57 -14.62
CA ASN A 15 -16.88 13.28 -14.50
C ASN A 15 -17.86 12.67 -13.48
N GLU A 16 -17.59 11.47 -12.98
CA GLU A 16 -18.42 10.77 -11.97
C GLU A 16 -18.13 11.20 -10.52
N PHE A 17 -17.16 12.10 -10.32
CA PHE A 17 -16.76 12.59 -8.99
C PHE A 17 -17.16 14.05 -8.77
N GLU A 18 -17.52 14.37 -7.52
CA GLU A 18 -17.91 15.71 -7.09
C GLU A 18 -16.73 16.69 -7.15
N LYS A 19 -16.99 17.93 -7.56
CA LYS A 19 -15.97 18.96 -7.82
C LYS A 19 -15.77 19.95 -6.67
N ARG A 20 -16.17 19.59 -5.45
CA ARG A 20 -16.09 20.44 -4.25
C ARG A 20 -15.49 19.68 -3.08
N PHE A 21 -14.41 20.25 -2.54
CA PHE A 21 -13.45 19.51 -1.73
C PHE A 21 -13.46 19.91 -0.26
N PRO A 22 -12.98 19.03 0.64
CA PRO A 22 -12.82 19.34 2.05
C PRO A 22 -11.87 20.53 2.29
N VAL A 23 -12.08 21.17 3.45
CA VAL A 23 -11.21 22.20 4.00
C VAL A 23 -9.82 21.60 4.27
N GLY A 24 -8.76 22.32 3.92
CA GLY A 24 -7.37 21.87 4.09
C GLY A 24 -6.75 21.17 2.87
N LEU A 25 -7.48 21.00 1.76
CA LEU A 25 -6.94 20.47 0.51
C LEU A 25 -5.76 21.30 -0.05
N ASP A 26 -5.73 22.60 0.22
CA ASP A 26 -4.60 23.49 -0.09
C ASP A 26 -3.28 22.96 0.50
N LYS A 27 -3.33 22.41 1.72
CA LYS A 27 -2.19 21.85 2.47
C LYS A 27 -1.76 20.46 2.01
N VAL A 28 -2.57 19.76 1.22
CA VAL A 28 -2.24 18.43 0.68
C VAL A 28 -1.14 18.57 -0.38
N TYR A 29 -0.08 17.76 -0.29
CA TYR A 29 1.04 17.75 -1.23
C TYR A 29 0.57 17.53 -2.68
N VAL A 30 1.15 18.25 -3.64
CA VAL A 30 0.58 18.37 -5.00
C VAL A 30 0.42 17.02 -5.73
N PRO A 31 1.41 16.11 -5.76
CA PRO A 31 1.24 14.77 -6.32
C PRO A 31 0.14 13.91 -5.67
N MET A 32 -0.27 14.23 -4.43
CA MET A 32 -1.36 13.53 -3.74
C MET A 32 -2.74 13.95 -4.24
N LYS A 33 -2.92 15.03 -5.01
CA LYS A 33 -4.26 15.52 -5.44
C LYS A 33 -4.40 15.61 -6.97
N ASP A 34 -5.59 15.35 -7.50
CA ASP A 34 -5.90 15.65 -8.91
C ASP A 34 -5.83 17.17 -9.15
N VAL A 35 -5.50 17.61 -10.37
CA VAL A 35 -5.44 19.05 -10.72
C VAL A 35 -6.80 19.75 -10.69
N ARG A 36 -7.90 18.99 -10.82
CA ARG A 36 -9.29 19.44 -10.55
C ARG A 36 -9.79 18.92 -9.20
N ALA A 37 -8.86 18.44 -8.38
CA ALA A 37 -8.99 17.90 -7.03
C ALA A 37 -9.94 16.70 -6.81
N ALA A 38 -10.56 16.17 -7.87
CA ALA A 38 -11.53 15.06 -7.88
C ALA A 38 -11.23 13.90 -6.90
N PHE A 39 -9.96 13.61 -6.67
CA PHE A 39 -9.48 12.77 -5.58
C PHE A 39 -8.25 13.40 -4.92
N TYR A 40 -8.01 13.00 -3.66
CA TYR A 40 -6.76 13.26 -2.98
C TYR A 40 -6.31 12.05 -2.13
N GLY A 41 -5.01 11.95 -1.92
CA GLY A 41 -4.36 10.91 -1.13
C GLY A 41 -4.36 11.21 0.36
N ILE A 42 -4.45 10.16 1.18
CA ILE A 42 -4.25 10.23 2.63
C ILE A 42 -3.03 9.38 3.01
N LEU A 43 -2.26 9.85 3.99
CA LEU A 43 -1.12 9.16 4.57
C LEU A 43 -1.37 8.95 6.08
N THR A 44 -1.02 7.77 6.61
CA THR A 44 -1.15 7.45 8.05
C THR A 44 0.09 6.72 8.54
N LEU A 45 0.89 7.30 9.46
CA LEU A 45 2.12 6.65 9.95
C LEU A 45 2.37 6.73 11.49
N PRO A 46 2.30 5.60 12.22
CA PRO A 46 3.42 5.05 13.05
C PRO A 46 3.55 3.50 13.03
N GLY A 47 4.61 2.78 13.50
CA GLY A 47 5.90 3.13 14.15
C GLY A 47 6.59 1.92 14.86
N ILE A 48 7.94 1.93 15.01
CA ILE A 48 8.87 0.90 15.56
C ILE A 48 9.26 -0.27 14.61
N GLN A 49 10.53 -0.73 14.72
CA GLN A 49 11.39 -1.25 13.64
C GLN A 49 11.72 -2.77 13.73
N ALA A 50 12.08 -3.39 12.60
CA ALA A 50 12.43 -4.82 12.45
C ALA A 50 13.41 -5.10 11.25
N PRO A 51 13.57 -6.34 10.69
CA PRO A 51 14.70 -6.67 9.79
C PRO A 51 14.59 -6.06 8.38
N VAL A 52 15.70 -5.55 7.87
CA VAL A 52 15.68 -4.42 6.93
C VAL A 52 15.58 -4.83 5.46
N GLU A 53 16.52 -5.58 4.91
CA GLU A 53 16.73 -5.63 3.45
C GLU A 53 16.05 -6.79 2.72
N TRP A 54 15.87 -6.65 1.40
CA TRP A 54 15.31 -7.71 0.55
C TRP A 54 16.17 -8.98 0.51
N GLY A 55 17.50 -8.84 0.54
CA GLY A 55 18.41 -9.99 0.60
C GLY A 55 18.18 -10.86 1.85
N ASP A 56 17.80 -10.23 2.97
CA ASP A 56 17.52 -10.95 4.22
C ASP A 56 16.30 -11.86 4.09
N ARG A 57 15.32 -11.48 3.26
CA ARG A 57 14.08 -12.22 2.98
C ARG A 57 14.32 -13.47 2.10
N LEU A 58 15.51 -13.60 1.51
CA LEU A 58 15.96 -14.76 0.74
C LEU A 58 16.93 -15.67 1.52
N ARG A 59 17.13 -15.46 2.82
CA ARG A 59 17.98 -16.33 3.64
C ARG A 59 17.40 -17.76 3.72
N PRO A 60 18.22 -18.83 3.68
CA PRO A 60 17.73 -20.22 3.62
C PRO A 60 16.80 -20.62 4.76
N GLU A 61 16.89 -19.95 5.91
CA GLU A 61 16.02 -20.17 7.08
C GLU A 61 14.54 -19.87 6.82
N PHE A 62 14.20 -19.10 5.76
CA PHE A 62 12.83 -18.75 5.37
C PHE A 62 12.20 -19.71 4.36
N LYS A 63 12.97 -20.66 3.81
CA LYS A 63 12.47 -21.65 2.86
C LYS A 63 11.30 -22.43 3.46
N ASP A 64 10.22 -22.58 2.69
CA ASP A 64 8.96 -23.23 3.08
C ASP A 64 8.19 -22.55 4.24
N LYS A 65 8.72 -21.44 4.80
CA LYS A 65 8.13 -20.69 5.93
C LYS A 65 7.53 -19.34 5.55
N LEU A 66 7.66 -18.91 4.30
CA LEU A 66 6.98 -17.71 3.82
C LEU A 66 5.49 -17.97 3.57
N VAL A 67 4.66 -16.96 3.83
CA VAL A 67 3.29 -16.88 3.33
C VAL A 67 3.11 -15.53 2.66
N LEU A 68 2.65 -15.52 1.42
CA LEU A 68 2.63 -14.35 0.55
C LEU A 68 1.30 -14.29 -0.21
N THR A 69 0.88 -13.08 -0.54
CA THR A 69 -0.26 -12.82 -1.41
C THR A 69 0.16 -13.03 -2.86
N TYR A 70 -0.73 -13.60 -3.67
CA TYR A 70 -0.50 -13.75 -5.11
C TYR A 70 -0.23 -12.37 -5.76
N PRO A 71 0.83 -12.21 -6.58
CA PRO A 71 1.11 -10.92 -7.22
C PRO A 71 -0.01 -10.45 -8.14
N ASN A 72 -0.68 -11.39 -8.82
CA ASN A 72 -1.78 -11.11 -9.74
C ASN A 72 -3.16 -10.90 -9.05
N ASP A 73 -3.18 -10.73 -7.72
CA ASP A 73 -4.40 -10.54 -6.91
C ASP A 73 -4.49 -9.10 -6.37
N ASP A 74 -3.39 -8.32 -6.43
CA ASP A 74 -3.26 -6.96 -5.90
C ASP A 74 -2.10 -6.22 -6.61
N ASP A 75 -2.38 -5.12 -7.32
CA ASP A 75 -1.40 -4.39 -8.13
C ASP A 75 -0.23 -3.79 -7.29
N ALA A 76 -0.43 -3.50 -6.00
CA ALA A 76 0.65 -3.06 -5.11
C ALA A 76 1.57 -4.21 -4.68
N VAL A 77 1.02 -5.42 -4.53
CA VAL A 77 1.82 -6.65 -4.40
C VAL A 77 2.59 -6.93 -5.69
N LEU A 78 1.94 -6.79 -6.85
CA LEU A 78 2.58 -6.95 -8.16
C LEU A 78 3.77 -6.01 -8.33
N TYR A 79 3.63 -4.74 -7.94
CA TYR A 79 4.73 -3.78 -7.95
C TYR A 79 5.85 -4.13 -6.96
N ALA A 80 5.53 -4.64 -5.77
CA ALA A 80 6.55 -5.15 -4.84
C ALA A 80 7.39 -6.29 -5.46
N PHE A 81 6.77 -7.08 -6.33
CA PHE A 81 7.42 -8.12 -7.11
C PHE A 81 8.18 -7.62 -8.35
N ASP A 82 7.78 -6.51 -8.96
CA ASP A 82 8.54 -5.83 -10.02
C ASP A 82 9.85 -5.20 -9.48
N LEU A 83 9.84 -4.79 -8.21
CA LEU A 83 11.01 -4.24 -7.51
C LEU A 83 12.05 -5.30 -7.09
N ILE A 84 11.75 -6.60 -7.16
CA ILE A 84 12.62 -7.68 -6.66
C ILE A 84 12.80 -8.81 -7.67
N THR A 85 14.02 -9.35 -7.78
CA THR A 85 14.30 -10.46 -8.68
C THR A 85 14.11 -11.82 -8.01
N HIS A 86 13.26 -12.66 -8.60
CA HIS A 86 13.11 -14.11 -8.43
C HIS A 86 13.09 -14.69 -7.00
N LEU A 87 11.90 -15.01 -6.49
CA LEU A 87 11.72 -15.68 -5.21
C LEU A 87 12.01 -17.19 -5.27
N LYS A 88 13.10 -17.64 -4.64
CA LYS A 88 13.48 -19.08 -4.54
C LYS A 88 13.17 -19.71 -3.16
N GLN A 89 12.02 -19.37 -2.56
CA GLN A 89 11.71 -19.72 -1.16
C GLN A 89 10.53 -20.68 -0.94
N ASN A 90 9.84 -21.11 -2.01
CA ASN A 90 8.63 -21.95 -1.94
C ASN A 90 7.58 -21.44 -0.92
N PRO A 91 7.06 -20.21 -1.09
CA PRO A 91 6.09 -19.64 -0.18
C PRO A 91 4.75 -20.39 -0.24
N ARG A 92 3.94 -20.26 0.81
CA ARG A 92 2.50 -20.49 0.70
C ARG A 92 1.85 -19.25 0.07
N TRP A 93 1.34 -19.40 -1.14
CA TRP A 93 0.52 -18.36 -1.78
C TRP A 93 -0.91 -18.34 -1.22
N VAL A 94 -1.50 -17.16 -1.11
CA VAL A 94 -2.89 -16.91 -0.68
C VAL A 94 -3.47 -15.68 -1.37
N SER A 95 -4.80 -15.54 -1.41
CA SER A 95 -5.46 -14.30 -1.85
C SER A 95 -5.67 -13.31 -0.71
N GLY A 96 -5.65 -12.02 -1.04
CA GLY A 96 -5.80 -10.88 -0.13
C GLY A 96 -4.56 -10.58 0.72
N THR A 97 -4.11 -9.32 0.73
CA THR A 97 -2.92 -8.82 1.47
C THR A 97 -3.00 -8.97 2.99
N ARG A 98 -4.21 -9.10 3.54
CA ARG A 98 -4.48 -9.37 4.97
C ARG A 98 -4.35 -10.85 5.37
N SER A 99 -4.43 -11.78 4.43
CA SER A 99 -4.43 -13.23 4.70
C SER A 99 -3.09 -13.79 5.24
N PRO A 100 -1.91 -13.39 4.73
CA PRO A 100 -0.63 -13.83 5.29
C PRO A 100 -0.51 -13.49 6.78
N ASP A 101 -0.97 -12.29 7.14
CA ASP A 101 -0.93 -11.74 8.50
C ASP A 101 -1.83 -12.52 9.49
N THR A 102 -3.02 -12.93 9.04
CA THR A 102 -3.90 -13.85 9.79
C THR A 102 -3.28 -15.23 9.95
N ILE A 103 -2.62 -15.76 8.91
CA ILE A 103 -1.97 -17.07 8.94
C ILE A 103 -0.76 -17.07 9.88
N MET A 104 0.07 -16.03 9.88
CA MET A 104 1.22 -15.90 10.80
C MET A 104 0.77 -15.80 12.26
N LYS A 105 -0.38 -15.17 12.54
CA LYS A 105 -0.93 -15.02 13.90
C LYS A 105 -1.64 -16.27 14.45
N ALA A 106 -1.84 -17.31 13.64
CA ALA A 106 -2.49 -18.55 14.09
C ALA A 106 -1.61 -19.32 15.08
N LYS A 107 -2.21 -19.87 16.15
CA LYS A 107 -1.49 -20.52 17.27
C LYS A 107 -0.48 -21.60 16.85
N ASN A 108 -0.80 -22.35 15.79
CA ASN A 108 0.02 -23.46 15.28
C ASN A 108 0.65 -23.12 13.92
N SER A 109 0.89 -21.84 13.63
CA SER A 109 1.46 -21.44 12.35
C SER A 109 2.92 -21.87 12.23
N THR A 110 3.25 -22.50 11.10
CA THR A 110 4.62 -22.80 10.69
C THR A 110 5.19 -21.71 9.77
N ARG A 111 4.50 -20.56 9.66
CA ARG A 111 4.89 -19.43 8.80
C ARG A 111 5.56 -18.34 9.62
N ALA A 112 6.71 -17.88 9.14
CA ALA A 112 7.63 -17.00 9.88
C ALA A 112 7.68 -15.56 9.35
N ALA A 113 7.34 -15.34 8.08
CA ALA A 113 7.37 -14.00 7.48
C ALA A 113 6.44 -13.87 6.25
N SER A 114 6.07 -12.63 5.97
CA SER A 114 5.47 -12.12 4.74
C SER A 114 6.22 -10.86 4.33
N PHE A 115 6.24 -10.55 3.03
CA PHE A 115 6.67 -9.25 2.51
C PHE A 115 5.64 -8.61 1.56
N THR A 116 4.45 -9.22 1.47
CA THR A 116 3.30 -8.80 0.65
C THR A 116 2.12 -8.40 1.54
N SER A 117 2.42 -7.95 2.75
CA SER A 117 1.43 -7.53 3.74
C SER A 117 1.75 -6.10 4.13
N ASP A 118 0.70 -5.32 4.27
CA ASP A 118 0.78 -3.98 4.82
C ASP A 118 1.00 -4.04 6.33
N GLY A 119 1.38 -2.88 6.88
CA GLY A 119 1.56 -2.70 8.30
C GLY A 119 2.76 -1.82 8.58
N LEU A 120 2.70 -1.20 9.75
CA LEU A 120 3.64 -0.16 10.16
C LEU A 120 3.95 -0.19 11.65
N PHE A 121 3.06 -0.81 12.45
CA PHE A 121 3.27 -1.07 13.86
C PHE A 121 3.63 -2.54 14.09
N PRO A 122 4.71 -2.86 14.81
CA PRO A 122 4.88 -4.20 15.33
C PRO A 122 3.75 -4.49 16.33
N THR A 123 3.21 -5.69 16.26
CA THR A 123 2.33 -6.23 17.31
C THR A 123 3.16 -6.97 18.35
N SER A 124 2.53 -7.54 19.38
CA SER A 124 3.24 -8.44 20.31
C SER A 124 3.92 -9.61 19.60
N ASN A 125 3.33 -10.09 18.50
CA ASN A 125 3.71 -11.35 17.85
C ASN A 125 4.26 -11.19 16.42
N ILE A 126 4.21 -9.98 15.84
CA ILE A 126 4.77 -9.67 14.50
C ILE A 126 5.62 -8.41 14.59
N LYS A 127 6.80 -8.44 13.96
CA LYS A 127 7.71 -7.30 13.81
C LYS A 127 7.66 -6.82 12.35
N ILE A 128 7.76 -5.49 12.13
CA ILE A 128 7.52 -4.85 10.82
C ILE A 128 8.70 -3.97 10.42
N SER A 129 9.01 -3.96 9.12
CA SER A 129 10.22 -3.31 8.61
C SER A 129 10.24 -3.04 7.12
N HIS A 130 11.07 -2.05 6.78
CA HIS A 130 11.26 -1.54 5.43
C HIS A 130 12.76 -1.54 5.09
N PRO A 131 13.14 -1.87 3.85
CA PRO A 131 14.48 -1.66 3.30
C PRO A 131 14.99 -0.24 3.52
N VAL A 132 16.30 -0.11 3.76
CA VAL A 132 17.00 1.18 3.86
C VAL A 132 17.85 1.43 2.62
N LYS A 133 18.34 0.37 1.96
CA LYS A 133 19.09 0.40 0.70
C LYS A 133 18.24 -0.09 -0.48
N GLY A 134 17.44 -1.13 -0.28
CA GLY A 134 16.50 -1.62 -1.30
C GLY A 134 15.25 -0.75 -1.46
N SER A 135 14.44 -1.04 -2.48
CA SER A 135 13.20 -0.31 -2.78
C SER A 135 11.97 -1.02 -2.22
N PHE A 136 11.03 -0.32 -1.58
CA PHE A 136 9.74 -0.86 -1.13
C PHE A 136 8.57 0.01 -1.56
N VAL A 137 7.39 -0.62 -1.60
CA VAL A 137 6.16 0.01 -2.09
C VAL A 137 5.58 0.95 -1.04
N THR A 138 5.34 2.19 -1.45
CA THR A 138 4.48 3.16 -0.75
C THR A 138 3.61 3.89 -1.76
N TRP A 139 2.43 4.29 -1.32
CA TRP A 139 1.49 5.06 -2.10
C TRP A 139 0.61 5.88 -1.16
N PHE A 140 -0.20 6.76 -1.72
CA PHE A 140 -1.23 7.49 -0.98
C PHE A 140 -2.58 6.86 -1.30
N GLN A 141 -3.35 6.47 -0.28
CA GLN A 141 -4.69 5.93 -0.54
C GLN A 141 -5.58 7.06 -1.06
N LEU A 142 -6.06 6.93 -2.29
CA LEU A 142 -6.90 7.94 -2.92
C LEU A 142 -8.33 7.87 -2.38
N ALA A 143 -8.90 9.02 -2.06
CA ALA A 143 -10.30 9.18 -1.69
C ALA A 143 -10.98 10.20 -2.61
N ALA A 144 -12.21 9.88 -3.04
CA ALA A 144 -13.08 10.72 -3.86
C ALA A 144 -14.52 10.65 -3.33
N ILE A 145 -15.31 11.68 -3.61
CA ILE A 145 -16.76 11.69 -3.36
C ILE A 145 -17.46 11.50 -4.70
N LEU A 146 -18.37 10.54 -4.79
CA LEU A 146 -19.18 10.33 -6.00
C LEU A 146 -20.10 11.53 -6.24
N LYS A 147 -20.30 11.90 -7.49
CA LYS A 147 -21.13 13.04 -7.88
C LYS A 147 -22.59 12.86 -7.44
N ASP A 148 -23.10 11.63 -7.54
CA ASP A 148 -24.48 11.26 -7.16
C ASP A 148 -24.51 10.58 -5.77
N GLU A 149 -23.56 10.91 -4.89
CA GLU A 149 -23.51 10.45 -3.50
C GLU A 149 -24.79 10.86 -2.73
N PRO A 150 -25.58 9.91 -2.17
CA PRO A 150 -26.84 10.21 -1.48
C PRO A 150 -26.67 10.98 -0.16
N GLN A 151 -25.48 10.96 0.46
CA GLN A 151 -25.18 11.71 1.70
C GLN A 151 -23.94 12.60 1.54
N PRO A 152 -23.97 13.63 0.67
CA PRO A 152 -22.78 14.36 0.25
C PRO A 152 -22.13 15.16 1.38
N GLU A 153 -22.91 15.66 2.34
CA GLU A 153 -22.36 16.34 3.53
C GLU A 153 -21.71 15.37 4.52
N GLY A 154 -22.21 14.13 4.61
CA GLY A 154 -21.58 13.06 5.39
C GLY A 154 -20.24 12.63 4.79
N ALA A 155 -20.19 12.47 3.46
CA ALA A 155 -18.95 12.22 2.74
C ALA A 155 -17.95 13.37 2.91
N LYS A 156 -18.36 14.64 2.75
CA LYS A 156 -17.50 15.81 3.01
C LYS A 156 -16.99 15.84 4.45
N LEU A 157 -17.83 15.53 5.44
CA LEU A 157 -17.43 15.47 6.85
C LEU A 157 -16.36 14.40 7.09
N LEU A 158 -16.51 13.20 6.52
CA LEU A 158 -15.50 12.14 6.59
C LEU A 158 -14.19 12.60 5.94
N HIS A 159 -14.26 13.18 4.75
CA HIS A 159 -13.10 13.69 4.03
C HIS A 159 -12.35 14.80 4.80
N ASN A 160 -13.09 15.76 5.38
CA ASN A 160 -12.55 16.77 6.30
C ASN A 160 -11.85 16.10 7.51
N TYR A 161 -12.50 15.12 8.14
CA TYR A 161 -11.96 14.41 9.31
C TYR A 161 -10.68 13.60 9.03
N MET A 162 -10.54 13.06 7.81
CA MET A 162 -9.29 12.40 7.41
C MET A 162 -8.16 13.42 7.19
N LEU A 163 -8.47 14.63 6.70
CA LEU A 163 -7.48 15.71 6.54
C LEU A 163 -7.09 16.38 7.86
N THR A 164 -7.98 16.50 8.85
CA THR A 164 -7.58 17.02 10.17
C THR A 164 -6.61 16.08 10.92
N LYS A 165 -6.45 14.84 10.45
CA LYS A 165 -5.45 13.87 10.93
C LYS A 165 -4.17 13.81 10.09
N SER A 166 -4.00 14.64 9.04
CA SER A 166 -2.75 14.63 8.26
C SER A 166 -1.62 15.42 8.91
N ASP A 167 -1.91 16.25 9.92
CA ASP A 167 -0.92 17.00 10.71
C ASP A 167 -0.38 16.12 11.87
N VAL A 168 0.09 14.92 11.51
CA VAL A 168 0.66 13.94 12.44
C VAL A 168 2.14 13.78 12.09
N HIS A 169 3.00 14.25 13.00
CA HIS A 169 4.43 13.98 12.89
C HIS A 169 4.69 12.46 12.85
N PRO A 170 5.60 11.99 11.99
CA PRO A 170 6.03 10.60 12.04
C PRO A 170 6.61 10.30 13.43
N PRO A 171 6.47 9.07 13.95
CA PRO A 171 7.18 8.68 15.16
C PRO A 171 8.69 8.84 14.93
N GLN A 172 9.40 9.33 15.94
CA GLN A 172 10.79 9.82 15.92
C GLN A 172 11.86 8.84 15.36
N VAL A 173 11.48 7.61 15.03
CA VAL A 173 12.33 6.54 14.47
C VAL A 173 12.41 6.59 12.93
N TYR A 174 11.47 7.28 12.26
CA TYR A 174 11.42 7.39 10.79
C TYR A 174 11.32 8.85 10.33
N PRO A 175 11.93 9.21 9.18
CA PRO A 175 11.70 10.51 8.55
C PRO A 175 10.25 10.62 8.01
N PRO A 176 9.81 11.84 7.62
CA PRO A 176 8.59 12.00 6.83
C PRO A 176 8.61 11.11 5.57
N ILE A 177 7.45 10.63 5.10
CA ILE A 177 7.40 9.66 3.99
C ILE A 177 8.05 10.18 2.70
N LEU A 178 7.95 11.49 2.45
CA LEU A 178 8.53 12.16 1.29
C LEU A 178 10.07 12.23 1.34
N GLU A 179 10.64 11.99 2.51
CA GLU A 179 12.07 11.93 2.80
C GLU A 179 12.53 10.49 3.12
N MET A 180 11.64 9.50 3.06
CA MET A 180 11.95 8.14 3.47
C MET A 180 12.81 7.43 2.40
N PRO A 181 14.05 7.00 2.75
CA PRO A 181 14.91 6.31 1.80
C PRO A 181 14.30 4.96 1.41
N GLY A 182 14.62 4.49 0.20
CA GLY A 182 14.12 3.21 -0.29
C GLY A 182 12.67 3.23 -0.79
N THR A 183 12.03 4.38 -0.95
CA THR A 183 10.71 4.44 -1.60
C THR A 183 10.50 5.74 -2.37
N ASN A 184 9.54 5.74 -3.29
CA ASN A 184 8.98 6.96 -3.87
C ASN A 184 7.46 6.80 -3.98
N THR A 185 6.76 7.57 -3.16
CA THR A 185 5.30 7.53 -3.02
C THR A 185 4.53 7.99 -4.28
N THR A 186 5.18 8.60 -5.28
CA THR A 186 4.56 8.91 -6.59
C THR A 186 4.77 7.80 -7.62
N TYR A 187 5.87 7.05 -7.54
CA TYR A 187 6.25 6.06 -8.55
C TYR A 187 5.27 4.90 -8.69
N PHE A 188 4.60 4.46 -7.62
CA PHE A 188 3.56 3.43 -7.77
C PHE A 188 2.43 3.91 -8.68
N ARG A 189 2.00 5.18 -8.54
CA ARG A 189 0.95 5.76 -9.39
C ARG A 189 1.42 5.97 -10.84
N GLU A 190 2.68 6.33 -11.05
CA GLU A 190 3.27 6.43 -12.38
C GLU A 190 3.37 5.05 -13.04
N TRP A 191 3.80 4.03 -12.31
CA TRP A 191 3.80 2.62 -12.73
C TRP A 191 2.39 2.11 -13.06
N MET A 192 1.39 2.44 -12.22
CA MET A 192 -0.03 2.09 -12.42
C MET A 192 -0.62 2.61 -13.74
N SER A 193 -0.03 3.65 -14.34
CA SER A 193 -0.51 4.25 -15.60
C SER A 193 -0.13 3.45 -16.86
N ASP A 194 0.84 2.53 -16.79
CA ASP A 194 1.18 1.60 -17.88
C ASP A 194 0.45 0.28 -17.70
N ARG A 195 -0.86 0.26 -18.00
CA ARG A 195 -1.69 -0.95 -17.88
C ARG A 195 -1.16 -2.12 -18.71
N TYR A 196 -0.52 -1.87 -19.86
CA TYR A 196 0.10 -2.93 -20.68
C TYR A 196 1.31 -3.59 -20.00
N ARG A 197 2.12 -2.86 -19.24
CA ARG A 197 3.16 -3.45 -18.37
C ARG A 197 2.55 -4.31 -17.28
N ILE A 198 1.54 -3.78 -16.60
CA ILE A 198 0.88 -4.43 -15.45
C ILE A 198 0.23 -5.75 -15.88
N GLU A 199 -0.53 -5.75 -16.98
CA GLU A 199 -1.15 -6.96 -17.52
C GLU A 199 -0.12 -8.03 -17.90
N ARG A 200 0.98 -7.64 -18.59
CA ARG A 200 2.06 -8.58 -18.95
C ARG A 200 2.74 -9.17 -17.72
N LEU A 201 2.99 -8.35 -16.69
CA LEU A 201 3.62 -8.82 -15.45
C LEU A 201 2.66 -9.70 -14.63
N GLY A 202 1.38 -9.34 -14.56
CA GLY A 202 0.34 -10.12 -13.89
C GLY A 202 0.08 -11.47 -14.58
N LEU A 203 0.25 -11.55 -15.90
CA LEU A 203 0.27 -12.83 -16.63
C LEU A 203 1.52 -13.65 -16.29
N TRP A 204 2.71 -13.02 -16.24
CA TRP A 204 3.96 -13.72 -15.88
C TRP A 204 3.93 -14.41 -14.50
N PHE A 205 3.11 -13.90 -13.56
CA PHE A 205 2.93 -14.50 -12.24
C PHE A 205 1.78 -15.50 -12.12
N LYS A 206 1.06 -15.81 -13.21
CA LYS A 206 0.00 -16.84 -13.24
C LYS A 206 0.49 -18.21 -13.71
N ASP A 207 1.64 -18.27 -14.37
CA ASP A 207 2.27 -19.47 -14.94
C ASP A 207 3.32 -20.11 -14.01
#